data_AF-A0A498JPB9-F1
#
_entry.id   AF-A0A498JPB9-F1
#
_cell.length_a   1.000
_cell.length_b   1.000
_cell.length_c   1.000
_cell.angle_alpha   90.00
_cell.angle_beta   90.00
_cell.angle_gamma   90.00
#
_symmetry.space_group_name_H-M   'P 1'
#
loop_
_entity.id
_entity.type
_entity.pdbx_description
1 polymer ?
#
loop_
_entity_poly.entity_id
_entity_poly.type
_entity_poly.pdbx_seq_one_letter_code
_entity_poly.pdbx_strand_id
1 'polypeptide(L)' 'MAAKLNGALIGPQAASDWLYVYPKGIHDLVLYTKEKYYDPLIYITKNGVLEFNNPELSLEEALHDTHNSEEVMKV' A
#
# COMPACT_ATOMS: atom_id res chain seq x y z
N MET A 1 -8.79 2.53 14.40
CA MET A 1 -10.11 2.06 13.89
C MET A 1 -9.82 1.34 12.58
N ALA A 2 -10.17 0.06 12.45
CA ALA A 2 -9.77 -0.76 11.30
C ALA A 2 -10.56 -0.36 10.03
N ALA A 3 -9.88 -0.29 8.89
CA ALA A 3 -10.52 -0.02 7.61
C ALA A 3 -11.30 -1.25 7.15
N LYS A 4 -12.63 -1.13 7.12
CA LYS A 4 -13.54 -2.23 6.77
C LYS A 4 -14.47 -1.85 5.62
N LEU A 5 -14.71 -2.81 4.73
CA LEU A 5 -15.74 -2.76 3.70
C LEU A 5 -16.71 -3.91 3.96
N ASN A 6 -18.00 -3.59 4.12
CA ASN A 6 -19.06 -4.56 4.41
C ASN A 6 -18.77 -5.47 5.63
N GLY A 7 -18.11 -4.93 6.66
CA GLY A 7 -17.76 -5.66 7.88
C GLY A 7 -16.46 -6.46 7.83
N ALA A 8 -15.87 -6.68 6.65
CA ALA A 8 -14.57 -7.32 6.45
C ALA A 8 -13.45 -6.27 6.31
N LEU A 9 -12.20 -6.63 6.65
CA LEU A 9 -11.05 -5.75 6.36
C LEU A 9 -10.94 -5.51 4.85
N ILE A 10 -10.55 -4.30 4.47
CA ILE A 10 -10.39 -3.96 3.04
C ILE A 10 -9.21 -4.69 2.37
N GLY A 11 -8.25 -5.12 3.17
CA GLY A 11 -7.06 -5.85 2.73
C GLY A 11 -6.19 -6.26 3.92
N PRO A 12 -5.04 -6.91 3.67
CA PRO A 12 -4.06 -7.24 4.71
C PRO A 12 -3.56 -5.99 5.42
N GLN A 13 -3.41 -6.07 6.76
CA GLN A 13 -2.80 -4.99 7.54
C GLN A 13 -1.28 -5.10 7.46
N ALA A 14 -0.60 -4.00 7.15
CA ALA A 14 0.85 -3.90 7.21
C ALA A 14 1.33 -3.69 8.66
N ALA A 15 2.61 -3.39 8.86
CA ALA A 15 3.16 -3.19 10.21
C ALA A 15 2.68 -1.96 10.97
N SER A 16 1.77 -1.17 10.38
CA SER A 16 1.16 -0.02 11.01
C SER A 16 -0.36 -0.12 11.00
N ASP A 17 -1.01 0.25 12.10
CA ASP A 17 -2.47 0.12 12.30
C ASP A 17 -3.33 0.91 11.31
N TRP A 18 -2.75 1.90 10.63
CA TRP A 18 -3.45 2.70 9.62
C TRP A 18 -3.25 2.18 8.20
N LEU A 19 -2.27 1.30 7.96
CA LEU A 19 -1.86 0.91 6.61
C LEU A 19 -2.41 -0.46 6.25
N TYR A 20 -3.37 -0.47 5.32
CA TYR A 20 -3.96 -1.67 4.75
C TYR A 20 -3.64 -1.75 3.26
N VAL A 21 -3.15 -2.91 2.81
CA VAL A 21 -2.74 -3.15 1.42
C VAL A 21 -3.99 -3.33 0.55
N TYR A 22 -4.28 -2.35 -0.30
CA TYR A 22 -5.47 -2.35 -1.16
C TYR A 22 -5.18 -1.69 -2.53
N PRO A 23 -4.57 -2.42 -3.48
CA PRO A 23 -4.11 -1.85 -4.76
C PRO A 23 -5.22 -1.19 -5.59
N LYS A 24 -6.45 -1.71 -5.53
CA LYS A 24 -7.60 -1.08 -6.19
C LYS A 24 -7.83 0.36 -5.72
N GLY A 25 -7.49 0.68 -4.47
CA GLY A 25 -7.69 2.00 -3.89
C GLY A 25 -6.86 3.10 -4.55
N ILE A 26 -5.61 2.82 -4.96
CA ILE A 26 -4.78 3.83 -5.63
C ILE A 26 -5.24 4.08 -7.06
N HIS A 27 -5.67 3.04 -7.78
CA HIS A 27 -6.32 3.18 -9.08
C HIS A 27 -7.58 4.05 -8.98
N ASP A 28 -8.48 3.72 -8.04
CA ASP A 28 -9.74 4.46 -7.85
C ASP A 28 -9.47 5.92 -7.42
N LEU A 29 -8.43 6.17 -6.61
CA LEU A 29 -8.01 7.51 -6.19
C LEU A 29 -7.50 8.35 -7.38
N VAL A 30 -6.69 7.76 -8.26
CA VAL A 30 -6.20 8.45 -9.47
C VAL A 30 -7.36 8.78 -10.40
N LEU A 31 -8.27 7.82 -10.64
CA LEU A 31 -9.45 8.03 -11.46
C LEU A 31 -10.35 9.14 -10.89
N TYR A 32 -10.62 9.10 -9.58
CA TYR A 32 -11.38 10.14 -8.90
C TYR A 32 -10.72 11.52 -9.01
N THR A 33 -9.40 11.58 -8.84
CA THR A 33 -8.64 12.84 -8.94
C THR A 33 -8.69 13.40 -10.36
N LYS A 34 -8.53 12.54 -11.37
CA LYS A 34 -8.70 12.87 -12.78
C LYS A 34 -10.07 13.47 -13.06
N GLU A 35 -11.15 12.80 -12.63
CA GLU A 35 -12.52 13.27 -12.89
C GLU A 35 -12.86 14.55 -12.12
N LYS A 36 -12.46 14.64 -10.85
CA LYS A 36 -12.80 15.78 -9.99
C LYS A 36 -12.05 17.06 -10.33
N TYR A 37 -10.81 16.93 -10.79
CA TYR A 37 -9.92 18.07 -11.04
C TYR A 37 -9.62 18.30 -12.52
N TYR A 38 -10.48 17.79 -13.42
CA TYR A 38 -10.43 18.04 -14.86
C TYR A 38 -9.16 17.56 -15.57
N ASP A 39 -8.76 16.32 -15.27
CA ASP A 39 -7.63 15.62 -15.88
C ASP A 39 -6.29 16.38 -15.79
N PRO A 40 -5.83 16.73 -14.58
CA PRO A 40 -4.53 17.37 -14.41
C PRO A 40 -3.41 16.35 -14.63
N LEU A 41 -2.18 16.85 -14.78
CA LEU A 41 -0.99 15.99 -14.70
C LEU A 41 -0.84 15.48 -13.26
N ILE A 42 -0.90 14.15 -13.07
CA ILE A 42 -0.85 13.51 -11.75
C ILE A 42 0.49 12.78 -11.60
N TYR A 43 1.15 13.00 -10.45
CA TYR A 43 2.35 12.27 -10.04
C TYR A 43 2.08 11.49 -8.75
N ILE A 44 2.41 10.20 -8.75
CA ILE A 44 2.48 9.41 -7.53
C ILE A 44 3.88 9.64 -6.93
N THR A 45 3.97 10.52 -5.94
CA THR A 45 5.26 10.87 -5.32
C THR A 45 5.72 9.86 -4.27
N LYS A 46 4.80 9.05 -3.75
CA LYS A 46 5.06 7.98 -2.76
C LYS A 46 4.09 6.83 -2.95
N ASN A 47 4.62 5.60 -2.98
CA ASN A 47 3.90 4.35 -2.88
C ASN A 47 4.79 3.35 -2.12
N GLY A 48 4.22 2.56 -1.23
CA GLY A 48 4.99 1.65 -0.38
C GLY A 48 4.14 0.93 0.65
N VAL A 49 4.72 -0.10 1.22
CA VAL A 49 4.18 -0.91 2.31
C VAL A 49 5.22 -0.99 3.44
N LEU A 50 4.76 -1.18 4.68
CA LEU A 50 5.62 -1.25 5.86
C LEU A 50 5.68 -2.69 6.37
N GLU A 51 6.89 -3.21 6.51
CA GLU A 51 7.14 -4.50 7.15
C GLU A 51 7.35 -4.39 8.66
N PHE A 52 7.10 -5.51 9.34
CA PHE A 52 7.34 -5.60 10.77
C PHE A 52 8.84 -5.63 11.02
N ASN A 53 9.31 -4.82 11.97
CA ASN A 53 10.71 -4.86 12.37
C ASN A 53 11.01 -6.20 13.06
N ASN A 54 11.83 -7.03 12.43
CA ASN A 54 12.30 -8.28 13.00
C ASN A 54 13.83 -8.21 13.22
N PRO A 55 14.30 -7.96 14.46
CA PRO A 55 15.73 -7.84 14.75
C PRO A 55 16.49 -9.17 14.72
N GLU A 56 15.79 -10.31 14.58
CA GLU A 56 16.40 -11.64 14.50
C GLU A 56 16.88 -12.00 13.09
N LEU A 57 16.44 -11.25 12.07
CA LEU A 57 16.86 -11.47 10.68
C LEU A 57 18.35 -11.16 10.50
N SER A 58 19.04 -12.00 9.74
CA SER A 58 20.34 -11.67 9.17
C SER A 58 20.22 -10.54 8.15
N LEU A 59 21.34 -9.88 7.82
CA LEU A 59 21.36 -8.85 6.79
C LEU A 59 20.88 -9.37 5.43
N GLU A 60 21.25 -10.61 5.08
CA GLU A 60 20.84 -11.21 3.81
C GLU A 60 19.32 -11.41 3.74
N GLU A 61 18.73 -11.92 4.83
CA GLU A 61 17.27 -12.10 4.92
C GLU A 61 16.54 -10.75 4.92
N ALA A 62 17.05 -9.75 5.63
CA ALA A 62 16.47 -8.40 5.66
C ALA A 62 16.56 -7.69 4.30
N LEU A 63 17.56 -8.00 3.47
CA LEU A 63 17.68 -7.49 2.10
C LEU A 63 16.82 -8.28 1.09
N HIS A 64 16.38 -9.50 1.44
CA HIS A 64 15.49 -10.31 0.62
C HIS A 64 14.01 -9.92 0.81
N ASP A 65 13.74 -8.63 0.65
CA ASP A 65 12.42 -8.01 0.84
C ASP A 65 11.55 -8.14 -0.43
N THR A 66 11.16 -9.39 -0.72
CA THR A 66 10.32 -9.70 -1.89
C THR A 66 8.88 -9.23 -1.71
N HIS A 67 8.36 -9.28 -0.48
CA HIS A 67 6.99 -8.86 -0.18
C HIS A 67 6.76 -7.38 -0.49
N ASN A 68 7.62 -6.46 -0.02
CA ASN A 68 7.43 -5.05 -0.35
C ASN A 68 7.56 -4.79 -1.85
N SER A 69 8.48 -5.48 -2.53
CA SER A 69 8.66 -5.35 -3.97
C SER A 69 7.41 -5.78 -4.75
N GLU A 70 6.75 -6.86 -4.34
CA GLU A 70 5.52 -7.33 -4.98
C GLU A 70 4.35 -6.38 -4.77
N GLU A 71 4.18 -5.86 -3.54
CA GLU A 71 3.07 -4.96 -3.24
C GLU A 71 3.20 -3.60 -3.94
N VAL A 72 4.42 -3.06 -4.05
CA VAL A 72 4.67 -1.80 -4.79
C VAL A 72 4.35 -1.95 -6.28
N MET A 73 4.55 -3.14 -6.85
CA MET A 73 4.32 -3.42 -8.27
C MET A 73 2.84 -3.65 -8.64
N LYS A 74 1.93 -3.75 -7.66
CA LYS A 74 0.49 -3.96 -7.90
C LYS A 74 -0.28 -2.66 -8.23
N VAL A 75 0.40 -1.52 -8.29
CA VAL A 75 -0.15 -0.17 -8.54
C VAL A 75 -0.29 0.12 -10.02
#